data_AF-A0A453RWW4-F1
#
_entry.id   AF-A0A453RWW4-F1
#
_cell.length_a   1.000
_cell.length_b   1.000
_cell.length_c   1.000
_cell.angle_alpha   90.00
_cell.angle_beta   90.00
_cell.angle_gamma   90.00
#
_symmetry.space_group_name_H-M   'P 1'
#
loop_
_entity.id
_entity.type
_entity.pdbx_description
1 polymer ?
#
loop_
_entity_poly.entity_id
_entity_poly.type
_entity_poly.pdbx_seq_one_letter_code
_entity_poly.pdbx_strand_id
1 'polypeptide(L)'
;NTHWYLAVVNRKKCEVQVLDSLCWNSDRDDLANTLRGIQFHLDLLKSQKLVSDDWKDVDLTEWKITEQLQKAIQKDSSSCCLFMVKFMEYFIGCALSYPITQVYIFF
;
A
#
# COMPACT_ATOMS: atom_id res chain seq x y z
N ASN A 1 -12.37 -12.90 5.48
CA ASN A 1 -11.12 -12.50 4.79
C ASN A 1 -11.50 -11.92 3.42
N THR A 2 -12.03 -10.70 3.40
CA THR A 2 -12.64 -10.05 2.21
C THR A 2 -12.38 -8.54 2.21
N HIS A 3 -11.39 -8.09 3.00
CA HIS A 3 -11.05 -6.67 3.15
C HIS A 3 -10.06 -6.25 2.08
N TRP A 4 -10.22 -5.03 1.58
CA TRP A 4 -9.35 -4.44 0.57
C TRP A 4 -8.67 -3.20 1.14
N TYR A 5 -7.36 -3.10 0.95
CA TYR A 5 -6.54 -1.94 1.29
C TYR A 5 -5.50 -1.72 0.19
N LEU A 6 -4.92 -0.52 0.14
CA LEU A 6 -3.87 -0.19 -0.83
C LEU A 6 -2.52 -0.17 -0.12
N ALA A 7 -1.55 -0.93 -0.63
CA ALA A 7 -0.14 -0.80 -0.28
C ALA A 7 0.62 -0.13 -1.43
N VAL A 8 1.44 0.86 -1.11
CA VAL A 8 2.24 1.63 -2.07
C VAL A 8 3.72 1.49 -1.72
N VAL A 9 4.50 0.93 -2.65
CA VAL A 9 5.96 0.85 -2.52
C VAL A 9 6.55 2.21 -2.86
N ASN A 10 6.97 2.98 -1.84
CA ASN A 10 7.48 4.33 -2.01
C ASN A 10 9.00 4.37 -1.87
N ARG A 11 9.68 4.19 -3.00
CA ARG A 11 11.14 4.20 -3.07
C ARG A 11 11.80 5.50 -2.63
N LYS A 12 11.16 6.66 -2.89
CA LYS A 12 11.73 7.96 -2.50
C LYS A 12 11.83 8.10 -0.98
N LYS A 13 10.98 7.40 -0.24
CA LYS A 13 10.95 7.39 1.22
C LYS A 13 11.51 6.10 1.85
N CYS A 14 11.87 5.11 1.03
CA CYS A 14 12.27 3.77 1.48
C CYS A 14 11.25 3.15 2.46
N GLU A 15 9.97 3.27 2.15
CA GLU A 15 8.89 2.76 2.98
C GLU A 15 7.77 2.12 2.13
N VAL A 16 7.00 1.23 2.75
CA VAL A 16 5.74 0.73 2.19
C VAL A 16 4.61 1.44 2.90
N GLN A 17 3.78 2.16 2.16
CA GLN A 17 2.71 2.99 2.70
C GLN A 17 1.38 2.25 2.57
N VAL A 18 0.61 2.17 3.66
CA VAL A 18 -0.68 1.50 3.68
C VAL A 18 -1.81 2.52 3.82
N LEU A 19 -2.78 2.45 2.91
CA LEU A 19 -4.05 3.15 3.01
C LEU A 19 -5.16 2.13 3.24
N ASP A 20 -5.66 2.11 4.47
CA ASP A 20 -6.72 1.22 4.93
C ASP A 20 -7.88 2.04 5.48
N SER A 21 -9.02 2.02 4.79
CA SER A 21 -10.19 2.83 5.11
C SER A 21 -10.83 2.48 6.45
N LEU A 22 -10.63 1.26 6.94
CA LEU A 22 -11.11 0.80 8.24
C LEU A 22 -10.08 1.03 9.35
N CYS A 23 -8.84 1.43 9.01
CA CYS A 23 -7.70 1.42 9.92
C CYS A 23 -7.65 0.12 10.73
N TRP A 24 -7.83 -1.00 10.03
CA TRP A 24 -7.91 -2.29 10.69
C TRP A 24 -6.57 -2.56 11.38
N ASN A 25 -6.61 -2.81 12.69
CA ASN A 25 -5.42 -3.13 13.46
C ASN A 25 -5.03 -4.58 13.18
N SER A 26 -4.34 -4.82 12.06
CA SER A 26 -3.69 -6.10 11.77
C SER A 26 -2.19 -5.92 11.84
N ASP A 27 -1.50 -7.00 12.22
CA ASP A 27 -0.04 -7.06 12.23
C ASP A 27 0.58 -7.05 10.81
N ARG A 28 -0.26 -6.87 9.77
CA ARG A 28 0.11 -6.81 8.34
C ARG A 28 0.93 -8.01 7.87
N ASP A 29 0.75 -9.18 8.48
CA ASP A 29 1.43 -10.43 8.09
C ASP A 29 1.18 -10.80 6.63
N ASP A 30 -0.03 -10.56 6.13
CA ASP A 30 -0.39 -10.77 4.73
C ASP A 30 0.46 -9.89 3.81
N LEU A 31 0.60 -8.59 4.12
CA LEU A 31 1.45 -7.68 3.37
C LEU A 31 2.93 -8.08 3.46
N ALA A 32 3.41 -8.44 4.65
CA ALA A 32 4.79 -8.88 4.85
C ALA A 32 5.12 -10.14 4.03
N ASN A 33 4.18 -11.09 3.94
CA ASN A 33 4.30 -12.27 3.07
C ASN A 33 4.34 -11.86 1.58
N THR A 34 3.47 -10.94 1.16
CA THR A 34 3.47 -10.43 -0.23
C THR A 34 4.78 -9.72 -0.57
N LEU A 35 5.32 -8.88 0.31
CA LEU A 35 6.60 -8.19 0.11
C LEU A 35 7.76 -9.18 0.00
N ARG A 36 7.79 -10.24 0.81
CA ARG A 36 8.78 -11.33 0.67
C ARG A 36 8.69 -12.02 -0.69
N GLY A 37 7.49 -12.26 -1.20
CA GLY A 37 7.29 -12.80 -2.55
C GLY A 37 7.78 -11.86 -3.65
N ILE A 38 7.48 -10.57 -3.54
CA ILE A 38 7.97 -9.56 -4.50
C ILE A 38 9.49 -9.46 -4.44
N GLN A 39 10.08 -9.45 -3.24
CA GLN A 39 11.53 -9.41 -3.05
C GLN A 39 12.22 -10.59 -3.73
N PHE A 40 11.69 -11.81 -3.56
CA PHE A 40 12.19 -13.00 -4.24
C PHE A 40 12.22 -12.83 -5.76
N HIS A 41 11.14 -12.32 -6.36
CA HIS A 41 11.09 -12.05 -7.80
C HIS A 41 12.05 -10.93 -8.22
N LEU A 42 12.19 -9.88 -7.40
CA LEU A 42 13.13 -8.80 -7.65
C LEU A 42 14.58 -9.30 -7.65
N ASP A 43 14.95 -10.15 -6.71
CA ASP A 43 16.30 -10.73 -6.63
C ASP A 43 16.62 -11.65 -7.80
N LEU A 44 15.63 -12.41 -8.28
CA LEU A 44 15.76 -13.17 -9.51
C LEU A 44 16.06 -12.26 -10.71
N LEU A 45 15.32 -11.15 -10.87
CA LEU A 45 15.55 -10.19 -11.94
C LEU A 45 16.92 -9.47 -11.80
N LYS A 46 17.36 -9.16 -10.57
CA LYS A 46 18.70 -8.60 -10.29
C LYS A 46 19.80 -9.55 -10.74
N SER A 47 19.68 -10.84 -10.44
CA SER A 47 20.66 -11.87 -10.85
C SER A 47 20.81 -11.95 -12.38
N GLN A 48 19.73 -11.68 -13.12
CA GLN A 48 19.69 -11.65 -14.57
C GLN A 48 20.06 -10.27 -15.16
N LYS A 49 20.37 -9.28 -14.31
CA LYS A 49 20.65 -7.89 -14.70
C LYS A 49 19.51 -7.23 -15.50
N LEU A 50 18.27 -7.63 -15.23
CA LEU A 50 17.06 -7.15 -15.91
C LEU A 50 16.34 -6.01 -15.15
N VAL A 51 16.94 -5.54 -14.06
CA VAL A 51 16.38 -4.50 -13.19
C VAL A 51 17.11 -3.19 -13.44
N SER A 52 16.37 -2.08 -13.52
CA SER A 52 16.96 -0.74 -13.63
C SER A 52 17.77 -0.37 -12.40
N ASP A 53 18.73 0.55 -12.55
CA ASP A 53 19.63 0.97 -11.45
C ASP A 53 18.88 1.41 -10.18
N ASP A 54 17.73 2.07 -10.34
CA ASP A 54 16.82 2.49 -9.26
C ASP A 54 16.40 1.39 -8.25
N TRP A 55 16.54 0.12 -8.62
CA TRP A 55 16.02 -1.03 -7.87
C TRP A 55 17.10 -2.05 -7.49
N LYS A 56 18.38 -1.82 -7.84
CA LYS A 56 19.47 -2.77 -7.57
C LYS A 56 19.74 -2.98 -6.09
N ASP A 57 19.69 -1.89 -5.31
CA ASP A 57 20.00 -1.90 -3.88
C ASP A 57 18.73 -1.88 -3.00
N VAL A 58 17.56 -2.15 -3.59
CA VAL A 58 16.29 -2.19 -2.86
C VAL A 58 16.10 -3.55 -2.18
N ASP A 59 15.83 -3.50 -0.89
CA ASP A 59 15.34 -4.63 -0.10
C ASP A 59 14.00 -4.27 0.54
N LEU A 60 12.91 -4.81 -0.01
CA LEU A 60 11.55 -4.54 0.42
C LEU A 60 11.22 -5.17 1.77
N THR A 61 11.96 -6.18 2.24
CA THR A 61 11.66 -6.83 3.53
C THR A 61 12.15 -6.01 4.72
N GLU A 62 13.13 -5.13 4.50
CA GLU A 62 13.68 -4.22 5.50
C GLU A 62 12.95 -2.86 5.54
N TRP A 63 12.11 -2.57 4.55
CA TRP A 63 11.39 -1.30 4.48
C TRP A 63 10.28 -1.24 5.51
N LYS A 64 10.22 -0.11 6.23
CA LYS A 64 9.17 0.14 7.22
C LYS A 64 7.80 0.18 6.55
N ILE A 65 6.83 -0.53 7.13
CA ILE A 65 5.41 -0.39 6.78
C ILE A 65 4.82 0.78 7.58
N THR A 66 4.16 1.72 6.89
CA THR A 66 3.62 2.94 7.50
C THR A 66 2.14 3.13 7.16
N GLU A 67 1.30 3.13 8.19
CA GLU A 67 -0.12 3.45 8.07
C GLU A 67 -0.31 4.95 7.80
N GLN A 68 -0.93 5.28 6.68
CA GLN A 68 -1.17 6.67 6.28
C GLN A 68 -2.42 7.26 6.93
N LEU A 69 -3.34 6.40 7.39
CA LEU A 69 -4.58 6.80 8.06
C LEU A 69 -4.50 6.48 9.55
N GLN A 70 -4.88 7.46 10.37
CA GLN A 70 -4.87 7.33 11.84
C GLN A 70 -6.24 6.94 12.42
N LYS A 71 -7.31 7.04 11.63
CA LYS A 71 -8.68 6.76 12.03
C LYS A 71 -9.47 6.21 10.86
N ALA A 72 -10.36 5.27 11.15
CA ALA A 72 -11.29 4.72 10.16
C ALA A 72 -12.14 5.83 9.55
N ILE A 73 -12.23 5.83 8.22
CA ILE A 73 -13.07 6.75 7.43
C ILE A 73 -14.25 6.01 6.77
N GLN A 74 -14.12 4.69 6.61
CA GLN A 74 -15.21 3.80 6.23
C GLN A 74 -16.07 3.46 7.45
N LYS A 75 -17.39 3.45 7.25
CA LYS A 75 -18.41 3.18 8.26
C LYS A 75 -19.23 1.92 7.99
N ASP A 76 -19.19 1.40 6.76
CA ASP A 76 -19.86 0.16 6.38
C ASP A 76 -18.88 -1.02 6.25
N SER A 77 -19.37 -2.20 5.89
CA SER A 77 -18.56 -3.41 5.72
C SER A 77 -18.22 -3.76 4.27
N SER A 78 -18.66 -2.96 3.28
CA SER A 78 -18.63 -3.36 1.86
C SER A 78 -17.91 -2.37 0.94
N SER A 79 -17.71 -1.12 1.36
CA SER A 79 -17.13 -0.07 0.51
C SER A 79 -15.60 -0.06 0.45
N CYS A 80 -14.90 -0.97 1.15
CA CYS A 80 -13.43 -1.00 1.21
C CYS A 80 -12.74 -1.02 -0.16
N CYS A 81 -13.28 -1.78 -1.12
CA CYS A 81 -12.75 -1.80 -2.48
C CYS A 81 -12.90 -0.44 -3.18
N LEU A 82 -14.01 0.26 -2.95
CA LEU A 82 -14.23 1.59 -3.55
C LEU A 82 -13.32 2.64 -2.90
N PHE A 83 -13.05 2.52 -1.60
CA PHE A 83 -12.04 3.34 -0.91
C PHE A 83 -10.66 3.10 -1.50
N MET A 84 -10.27 1.84 -1.71
CA MET A 84 -9.01 1.47 -2.36
C MET A 84 -8.86 2.10 -3.74
N VAL A 85 -9.91 2.07 -4.59
CA VAL A 85 -9.89 2.72 -5.90
C VAL A 85 -9.72 4.24 -5.78
N LYS A 86 -10.43 4.88 -4.85
CA LYS A 86 -10.27 6.33 -4.60
C LYS A 86 -8.89 6.66 -4.02
N PHE A 87 -8.27 5.78 -3.24
CA PHE A 87 -6.88 5.94 -2.83
C PHE A 87 -5.94 5.88 -4.03
N MET A 88 -6.12 4.94 -4.98
CA MET A 88 -5.32 4.91 -6.21
C MET A 88 -5.49 6.18 -7.05
N GLU A 89 -6.70 6.73 -7.11
CA GLU A 89 -7.02 7.95 -7.84
C GLU A 89 -6.35 9.20 -7.22
N TYR A 90 -6.42 9.33 -5.89
CA TYR A 90 -6.05 10.57 -5.21
C TYR A 90 -4.71 10.55 -4.47
N PHE A 91 -4.11 9.40 -4.19
CA PHE A 91 -2.87 9.32 -3.43
C PHE A 91 -1.64 9.69 -4.28
N ILE A 92 -0.94 10.74 -3.88
CA ILE A 92 0.22 11.28 -4.62
C ILE A 92 1.57 10.83 -4.01
N GLY A 93 1.58 9.80 -3.17
CA GLY A 93 2.78 9.24 -2.52
C GLY A 93 3.15 9.85 -1.17
N CYS A 94 2.48 10.93 -0.76
CA CYS A 94 2.66 11.51 0.58
C CYS A 94 1.36 11.93 1.26
N ALA A 95 0.30 12.17 0.49
CA ALA A 95 -1.00 12.57 0.97
C ALA A 95 -2.06 12.23 -0.09
N LEU A 96 -3.33 12.35 0.30
CA LEU A 96 -4.44 12.39 -0.65
C LEU A 96 -4.56 13.80 -1.22
N SER A 97 -4.61 13.93 -2.54
CA SER A 97 -4.84 15.19 -3.24
C SER A 97 -6.25 15.73 -3.06
N TYR A 98 -7.21 14.84 -2.78
CA TYR A 98 -8.59 15.19 -2.49
C TYR A 98 -9.08 14.43 -1.25
N PRO A 99 -9.87 15.05 -0.35
CA PRO A 99 -10.39 14.37 0.83
C PRO A 99 -11.41 13.28 0.43
N ILE A 100 -11.25 12.09 1.03
CA ILE A 100 -12.17 10.96 0.82
C ILE A 100 -12.98 10.76 2.10
N THR A 101 -14.29 10.61 1.97
CA THR A 101 -15.19 10.29 3.09
C THR A 101 -16.22 9.25 2.65
N GLN A 102 -16.89 8.64 3.62
CA GLN A 102 -18.00 7.71 3.36
C GLN A 102 -19.12 8.29 2.48
N VAL A 103 -19.37 9.61 2.53
CA VAL A 103 -20.48 10.24 1.78
C VAL A 103 -20.13 10.39 0.31
N TYR A 104 -18.88 10.74 0.00
CA TYR A 104 -18.39 11.00 -1.36
C TYR A 104 -17.80 9.76 -2.04
N ILE A 105 -18.01 8.58 -1.48
CA ILE A 105 -17.48 7.36 -2.08
C ILE A 105 -18.41 6.80 -3.15
N PHE A 106 -19.71 7.07 -3.05
CA PHE A 106 -20.74 6.55 -3.94
C PHE A 106 -21.14 7.52 -5.07
N PHE A 107 -20.60 8.74 -5.09
CA PHE A 107 -20.95 9.81 -6.04
C PHE A 107 -19.72 10.57 -6.52
#